data_AF-A0AAC9LCF0-F1
#
_entry.id   AF-A0AAC9LCF0-F1
#
_cell.length_a   1.000
_cell.length_b   1.000
_cell.length_c   1.000
_cell.angle_alpha   90.00
_cell.angle_beta   90.00
_cell.angle_gamma   90.00
#
_symmetry.space_group_name_H-M   'P 1'
#
loop_
_entity.id
_entity.type
_entity.pdbx_description
1 polymer ?
#
loop_
_entity_poly.entity_id
_entity_poly.type
_entity_poly.pdbx_seq_one_letter_code
_entity_poly.pdbx_strand_id
1 'polypeptide(L)'
;MTDHDDANRIWLLTRRHRETNISIIAATLDRAQAEGWLAALGEPYELETTRLLGEEVHPFAWWQVRAIVDGTDVTMGEPQRMRGAAGLLMPGEAEPAPQVFIDEAAGALEQQVHGRAVTVLQAMALDPDTARQLAEEEIRRRTERAADDGEGQHPQAPPPL
;
A
#
# COMPACT_ATOMS: atom_id res chain seq x y z
N MET A 1 40.88 10.38 -14.18
CA MET A 1 39.88 10.53 -13.10
C MET A 1 38.53 10.31 -13.77
N THR A 2 38.17 9.04 -13.94
CA THR A 2 36.99 8.64 -14.73
C THR A 2 35.77 8.85 -13.83
N ASP A 3 34.88 9.72 -14.29
CA ASP A 3 33.67 10.17 -13.60
C ASP A 3 32.80 8.94 -13.26
N HIS A 4 32.83 8.52 -11.99
CA HIS A 4 32.05 7.36 -11.51
C HIS A 4 30.52 7.61 -11.58
N ASP A 5 30.10 8.84 -11.91
CA ASP A 5 28.68 9.25 -11.97
C ASP A 5 27.98 8.87 -13.29
N ASP A 6 28.71 8.45 -14.33
CA ASP A 6 28.14 8.01 -15.61
C ASP A 6 27.84 6.50 -15.69
N ALA A 7 28.41 5.68 -14.79
CA ALA A 7 28.22 4.22 -14.80
C ALA A 7 26.77 3.77 -14.51
N ASN A 8 26.00 4.63 -13.84
CA ASN A 8 24.61 4.36 -13.46
C ASN A 8 23.63 5.28 -14.18
N ARG A 9 23.90 5.65 -15.43
CA ARG A 9 22.99 6.48 -16.24
C ARG A 9 22.43 5.69 -17.40
N ILE A 10 21.11 5.78 -17.57
CA ILE A 10 20.43 5.40 -18.81
C ILE A 10 20.13 6.68 -19.58
N TRP A 11 20.51 6.68 -20.84
CA TRP A 11 20.13 7.66 -21.84
C TRP A 11 18.84 7.20 -22.50
N LEU A 12 17.80 8.03 -22.40
CA LEU A 12 16.47 7.81 -22.96
C LEU A 12 16.30 8.74 -24.15
N LEU A 13 16.05 8.17 -25.33
CA LEU A 13 15.55 8.95 -26.45
C LEU A 13 14.03 9.07 -26.30
N THR A 14 13.56 10.29 -26.07
CA THR A 14 12.15 10.57 -25.85
C THR A 14 11.56 11.38 -27.00
N ARG A 15 10.24 11.29 -27.14
CA ARG A 15 9.45 12.18 -28.00
C ARG A 15 8.31 12.76 -27.19
N ARG A 16 8.25 14.09 -27.12
CA ARG A 16 7.14 14.80 -26.48
C ARG A 16 6.01 15.01 -27.48
N HIS A 17 4.83 14.46 -27.18
CA HIS A 17 3.65 14.58 -28.05
C HIS A 17 2.74 15.77 -27.69
N ARG A 18 2.71 16.12 -26.39
CA ARG A 18 2.07 17.31 -25.74
C ARG A 18 2.82 17.58 -24.43
N GLU A 19 2.62 18.73 -23.78
CA GLU A 19 3.39 19.15 -22.58
C GLU A 19 3.58 18.06 -21.52
N THR A 20 2.62 17.14 -21.36
CA THR A 20 2.61 16.11 -20.32
C THR A 20 2.78 14.66 -20.82
N ASN A 21 2.85 14.42 -22.13
CA ASN A 21 2.96 13.05 -22.67
C ASN A 21 4.31 12.82 -23.34
N ILE A 22 5.16 12.05 -22.65
CA ILE A 22 6.50 11.65 -23.08
C ILE A 22 6.46 10.18 -23.47
N SER A 23 6.85 9.87 -24.70
CA SER A 23 7.06 8.50 -25.16
C SER A 23 8.55 8.17 -25.16
N ILE A 24 8.94 7.10 -24.46
CA ILE A 24 10.30 6.55 -24.53
C ILE A 24 10.39 5.72 -25.81
N ILE A 25 11.29 6.11 -26.72
CA ILE A 25 11.47 5.48 -28.03
C ILE A 25 12.59 4.42 -27.96
N ALA A 26 13.68 4.76 -27.29
CA ALA A 26 14.83 3.88 -27.09
C ALA A 26 15.54 4.23 -25.78
N ALA A 27 16.29 3.27 -25.24
CA ALA A 27 17.11 3.44 -24.05
C ALA A 27 18.48 2.77 -24.26
N THR A 28 19.56 3.39 -23.79
CA THR A 28 20.91 2.82 -23.83
C THR A 28 21.76 3.28 -22.65
N LEU A 29 22.79 2.50 -22.33
CA LEU A 29 23.83 2.87 -21.37
C LEU A 29 24.99 3.61 -22.05
N ASP A 30 25.09 3.54 -23.38
CA ASP A 30 26.16 4.18 -24.14
C ASP A 30 25.73 5.57 -24.63
N ARG A 31 26.36 6.60 -24.06
CA ARG A 31 26.15 8.00 -24.44
C ARG A 31 26.40 8.25 -25.93
N ALA A 32 27.47 7.70 -26.50
CA ALA A 32 27.83 7.97 -27.89
C ALA A 32 26.79 7.39 -28.85
N GLN A 33 26.23 6.24 -28.50
CA GLN A 33 25.13 5.63 -29.24
C GLN A 33 23.85 6.48 -29.16
N ALA A 34 23.49 6.97 -27.98
CA ALA A 34 22.34 7.85 -27.77
C ALA A 34 22.46 9.17 -28.56
N GLU A 35 23.62 9.82 -28.52
CA GLU A 35 23.90 11.03 -29.30
C GLU A 35 23.83 10.74 -30.82
N GLY A 36 24.31 9.57 -31.26
CA GLY A 36 24.18 9.11 -32.64
C GLY A 36 22.72 8.94 -33.09
N TRP A 37 21.85 8.41 -32.24
CA TRP A 37 20.41 8.32 -32.52
C TRP A 37 19.75 9.68 -32.63
N LEU A 38 20.05 10.60 -31.69
CA LEU A 38 19.51 11.95 -31.72
C LEU A 38 19.95 12.69 -33.00
N ALA A 39 21.22 12.60 -33.37
CA ALA A 39 21.75 13.21 -34.58
C ALA A 39 21.10 12.65 -35.86
N ALA A 40 20.75 11.36 -35.88
CA ALA A 40 20.10 10.72 -37.02
C ALA A 40 18.61 11.06 -37.14
N LEU A 41 17.91 11.22 -36.01
CA LEU A 41 16.45 11.42 -35.99
C LEU A 41 16.05 12.90 -35.99
N GLY A 42 16.84 13.78 -35.36
CA GLY A 42 16.56 15.22 -35.28
C GLY A 42 15.29 15.55 -34.51
N GLU A 43 14.71 16.72 -34.75
CA GLU A 43 13.43 17.11 -34.14
C GLU A 43 12.29 16.16 -34.54
N PRO A 44 11.31 15.88 -33.66
CA PRO A 44 11.08 16.44 -32.32
C PRO A 44 11.63 15.54 -31.19
N TYR A 45 12.69 14.79 -31.45
CA TYR A 45 13.25 13.87 -30.47
C TYR A 45 14.21 14.60 -29.53
N GLU A 46 14.20 14.21 -28.27
CA GLU A 46 15.05 14.76 -27.23
C GLU A 46 15.79 13.62 -26.53
N LEU A 47 16.94 13.95 -25.94
CA LEU A 47 17.69 13.01 -25.13
C LEU A 47 17.56 13.39 -23.66
N GLU A 48 16.96 12.51 -22.88
CA GLU A 48 16.85 12.62 -21.43
C GLU A 48 17.83 11.64 -20.78
N THR A 49 18.32 11.98 -19.60
CA THR A 49 19.12 11.06 -18.79
C THR A 49 18.36 10.78 -17.50
N THR A 50 18.34 9.51 -17.10
CA THR A 50 17.89 9.12 -15.76
C THR A 50 18.95 8.24 -15.11
N ARG A 51 18.93 8.20 -13.78
CA ARG A 51 19.80 7.31 -13.03
C ARG A 51 19.17 5.91 -12.99
N LEU A 52 19.98 4.91 -13.30
CA LEU A 52 19.73 3.56 -12.83
C LEU A 52 19.78 3.60 -11.31
N LEU A 53 18.63 3.37 -10.69
CA LEU A 53 18.64 3.00 -9.28
C LEU A 53 19.37 1.65 -9.22
N GLY A 54 20.37 1.54 -8.34
CA GLY A 54 21.25 0.37 -8.27
C GLY A 54 20.51 -0.94 -7.98
N GLU A 55 21.27 -2.04 -7.91
CA GLU A 55 20.77 -3.44 -7.90
C GLU A 55 19.85 -3.84 -6.75
N GLU A 56 19.55 -2.96 -5.78
CA GLU A 56 18.75 -3.27 -4.58
C GLU A 56 17.55 -2.32 -4.39
N VAL A 57 16.81 -2.02 -5.46
CA VAL A 57 15.48 -1.43 -5.32
C VAL A 57 14.41 -2.51 -5.30
N HIS A 58 13.66 -2.59 -4.21
CA HIS A 58 12.60 -3.58 -4.06
C HIS A 58 11.22 -2.93 -4.24
N PRO A 59 10.48 -3.25 -5.31
CA PRO A 59 9.10 -2.80 -5.42
C PRO A 59 8.24 -3.54 -4.41
N PHE A 60 7.35 -2.80 -3.74
CA PHE A 60 6.34 -3.39 -2.86
C PHE A 60 4.95 -2.91 -3.25
N ALA A 61 3.93 -3.66 -2.80
CA ALA A 61 2.54 -3.26 -2.91
C ALA A 61 1.84 -3.51 -1.58
N TRP A 62 0.96 -2.59 -1.20
CA TRP A 62 0.10 -2.80 -0.05
C TRP A 62 -1.08 -3.72 -0.37
N TRP A 63 -1.38 -4.60 0.57
CA TRP A 63 -2.54 -5.45 0.63
C TRP A 63 -3.39 -5.07 1.83
N GLN A 64 -4.71 -5.19 1.67
CA GLN A 64 -5.68 -4.88 2.70
C GLN A 64 -6.64 -6.05 2.89
N VAL A 65 -6.94 -6.35 4.15
CA VAL A 65 -8.07 -7.19 4.55
C VAL A 65 -9.04 -6.34 5.35
N ARG A 66 -10.30 -6.33 4.93
CA ARG A 66 -11.39 -5.69 5.68
C ARG A 66 -12.18 -6.75 6.43
N ALA A 67 -12.48 -6.51 7.70
CA ALA A 67 -13.37 -7.34 8.48
C ALA A 67 -14.41 -6.52 9.24
N ILE A 68 -15.54 -7.16 9.54
CA ILE A 68 -16.63 -6.63 10.32
C ILE A 68 -16.84 -7.59 11.49
N VAL A 69 -16.83 -7.05 12.70
CA VAL A 69 -17.07 -7.78 13.95
C VAL A 69 -18.35 -7.26 14.58
N ASP A 70 -19.32 -8.14 14.76
CA ASP A 70 -20.62 -7.90 15.40
C ASP A 70 -20.77 -8.85 16.60
N GLY A 71 -20.32 -8.40 17.77
CA GLY A 71 -20.18 -9.27 18.94
C GLY A 71 -19.22 -10.45 18.66
N THR A 72 -19.77 -11.66 18.63
CA THR A 72 -19.03 -12.90 18.28
C THR A 72 -19.07 -13.23 16.79
N ASP A 73 -19.95 -12.60 16.03
CA ASP A 73 -20.08 -12.85 14.59
C ASP A 73 -19.02 -12.05 13.82
N VAL A 74 -18.29 -12.74 12.96
CA VAL A 74 -17.16 -12.17 12.21
C VAL A 74 -17.37 -12.42 10.72
N THR A 75 -17.33 -11.34 9.94
CA THR A 75 -17.23 -11.40 8.49
C THR A 75 -15.90 -10.83 8.04
N MET A 76 -15.04 -11.68 7.47
CA MET A 76 -13.74 -11.28 6.94
C MET A 76 -13.72 -11.39 5.42
N GLY A 77 -13.25 -10.35 4.76
CA GLY A 77 -13.04 -10.35 3.32
C GLY A 77 -11.72 -11.02 2.93
N GLU A 78 -11.59 -11.32 1.63
CA GLU A 78 -10.32 -11.76 1.06
C GLU A 78 -9.30 -10.61 0.96
N PRO A 79 -7.98 -10.90 1.01
CA PRO A 79 -6.95 -9.90 0.77
C PRO A 79 -7.10 -9.23 -0.60
N GLN A 80 -7.09 -7.90 -0.60
CA GLN A 80 -7.16 -7.08 -1.79
C GLN A 80 -5.92 -6.21 -1.94
N ARG A 81 -5.34 -6.21 -3.14
CA ARG A 81 -4.23 -5.31 -3.47
C ARG A 81 -4.73 -3.86 -3.57
N MET A 82 -4.09 -2.95 -2.84
CA MET A 82 -4.43 -1.54 -2.84
C MET A 82 -3.90 -0.85 -4.10
N ARG A 83 -4.81 -0.37 -4.94
CA ARG A 83 -4.44 0.34 -6.17
C ARG A 83 -3.82 1.70 -5.82
N GLY A 84 -2.68 2.00 -6.44
CA GLY A 84 -1.96 3.27 -6.22
C GLY A 84 -1.14 3.32 -4.94
N ALA A 85 -1.20 2.30 -4.09
CA ALA A 85 -0.37 2.17 -2.90
C ALA A 85 0.80 1.20 -3.16
N ALA A 86 1.44 1.32 -4.31
CA ALA A 86 2.71 0.64 -4.58
C ALA A 86 3.85 1.64 -4.38
N GLY A 87 5.00 1.14 -3.96
CA GLY A 87 6.18 1.94 -3.70
C GLY A 87 7.45 1.22 -4.11
N LEU A 88 8.55 1.95 -4.02
CA LEU A 88 9.89 1.43 -4.16
C LEU A 88 10.58 1.58 -2.81
N LEU A 89 11.22 0.51 -2.34
CA LEU A 89 12.12 0.56 -1.20
C LEU A 89 13.52 0.83 -1.72
N MET A 90 14.13 1.94 -1.29
CA MET A 90 15.50 2.29 -1.63
C MET A 90 16.50 1.53 -0.73
N PRO A 91 17.76 1.33 -1.17
CA PRO A 91 18.77 0.70 -0.34
C PRO A 91 18.94 1.41 1.01
N GLY A 92 18.85 0.65 2.10
CA GLY A 92 18.97 1.17 3.47
C GLY A 92 17.68 1.75 4.06
N GLU A 93 16.58 1.83 3.30
CA GLU A 93 15.27 2.13 3.86
C GLU A 93 14.68 0.91 4.56
N ALA A 94 14.00 1.15 5.68
CA ALA A 94 13.26 0.10 6.37
C ALA A 94 11.95 -0.18 5.65
N GLU A 95 11.57 -1.47 5.58
CA GLU A 95 10.26 -1.85 5.08
C GLU A 95 9.14 -1.18 5.91
N PRO A 96 8.11 -0.63 5.25
CA PRO A 96 6.95 -0.10 5.95
C PRO A 96 6.30 -1.16 6.86
N ALA A 97 6.12 -0.81 8.13
CA ALA A 97 5.53 -1.72 9.11
C ALA A 97 4.04 -1.97 8.81
N PRO A 98 3.54 -3.20 8.99
CA PRO A 98 2.12 -3.50 8.87
C PRO A 98 1.26 -2.73 9.89
N GLN A 99 0.00 -2.49 9.54
CA GLN A 99 -0.89 -1.62 10.32
C GLN A 99 -2.31 -2.18 10.39
N VAL A 100 -3.01 -1.87 11.49
CA VAL A 100 -4.43 -2.19 11.68
C VAL A 100 -5.17 -0.92 12.06
N PHE A 101 -6.26 -0.64 11.36
CA PHE A 101 -7.10 0.53 11.56
C PHE A 101 -8.52 0.10 11.90
N ILE A 102 -9.15 0.86 12.79
CA ILE A 102 -10.58 0.74 13.09
C ILE A 102 -11.27 1.88 12.35
N ASP A 103 -12.22 1.54 11.51
CA ASP A 103 -13.03 2.50 10.78
C ASP A 103 -14.25 2.86 11.65
N GLU A 104 -14.04 3.76 12.61
CA GLU A 104 -15.07 4.23 13.52
C GLU A 104 -16.23 4.89 12.77
N ALA A 105 -15.95 5.57 11.65
CA ALA A 105 -16.96 6.20 10.81
C ALA A 105 -17.87 5.14 10.15
N ALA A 106 -17.30 4.05 9.62
CA ALA A 106 -18.08 2.95 9.07
C ALA A 106 -18.91 2.24 10.16
N GLY A 107 -18.35 2.03 11.36
CA GLY A 107 -19.10 1.47 12.49
C GLY A 107 -20.27 2.36 12.92
N ALA A 108 -20.04 3.68 13.03
CA ALA A 108 -21.09 4.65 13.34
C ALA A 108 -22.18 4.69 12.26
N LEU A 109 -21.81 4.56 10.99
CA LEU A 109 -22.76 4.51 9.88
C LEU A 109 -23.67 3.27 9.95
N GLU A 110 -23.09 2.09 10.21
CA GLU A 110 -23.87 0.84 10.40
C GLU A 110 -24.85 0.96 11.58
N GLN A 111 -24.45 1.60 12.67
CA GLN A 111 -25.34 1.88 13.80
C GLN A 111 -26.48 2.83 13.42
N GLN A 112 -26.20 3.88 12.65
CA GLN A 112 -27.21 4.86 12.24
C GLN A 112 -28.21 4.30 11.22
N VAL A 113 -27.75 3.52 10.25
CA VAL A 113 -28.57 3.02 9.14
C VAL A 113 -29.30 1.73 9.52
N HIS A 114 -28.64 0.84 10.26
CA HIS A 114 -29.14 -0.50 10.53
C HIS A 114 -29.35 -0.80 12.03
N GLY A 115 -29.03 0.13 12.93
CA GLY A 115 -29.18 -0.07 14.37
C GLY A 115 -28.19 -1.07 14.97
N ARG A 116 -27.15 -1.45 14.23
CA ARG A 116 -26.17 -2.49 14.63
C ARG A 116 -24.84 -1.88 15.04
N ALA A 117 -24.36 -2.24 16.22
CA ALA A 117 -23.10 -1.76 16.77
C ALA A 117 -21.97 -2.69 16.31
N VAL A 118 -21.43 -2.42 15.12
CA VAL A 118 -20.35 -3.23 14.56
C VAL A 118 -19.01 -2.51 14.61
N THR A 119 -17.93 -3.27 14.77
CA THR A 119 -16.56 -2.79 14.55
C THR A 119 -16.14 -3.13 13.13
N VAL A 120 -15.80 -2.13 12.34
CA VAL A 120 -15.19 -2.31 11.02
C VAL A 120 -13.68 -2.11 11.18
N LEU A 121 -12.88 -3.08 10.73
CA LEU A 121 -11.42 -3.00 10.78
C LEU A 121 -10.79 -3.21 9.40
N GLN A 122 -9.61 -2.64 9.23
CA GLN A 122 -8.79 -2.75 8.03
C GLN A 122 -7.37 -3.09 8.46
N ALA A 123 -6.89 -4.28 8.11
CA ALA A 123 -5.51 -4.69 8.29
C ALA A 123 -4.74 -4.52 6.98
N MET A 124 -3.55 -3.93 7.04
CA MET A 124 -2.72 -3.64 5.88
C MET A 124 -1.30 -4.16 6.07
N ALA A 125 -0.75 -4.81 5.06
CA ALA A 125 0.62 -5.29 5.04
C ALA A 125 1.17 -5.32 3.60
N LEU A 126 2.47 -5.58 3.45
CA LEU A 126 3.11 -5.72 2.13
C LEU A 126 2.88 -7.10 1.49
N ASP A 127 2.25 -8.01 2.23
CA ASP A 127 1.98 -9.39 1.85
C ASP A 127 0.52 -9.75 2.21
N PRO A 128 -0.23 -10.45 1.34
CA PRO A 128 -1.63 -10.79 1.56
C PRO A 128 -1.86 -11.67 2.78
N ASP A 129 -0.99 -12.65 3.04
CA ASP A 129 -1.14 -13.58 4.17
C ASP A 129 -0.89 -12.86 5.49
N THR A 130 0.10 -11.98 5.53
CA THR A 130 0.40 -11.12 6.67
C THR A 130 -0.76 -10.16 6.97
N ALA A 131 -1.37 -9.54 5.96
CA ALA A 131 -2.55 -8.69 6.13
C ALA A 131 -3.72 -9.47 6.73
N ARG A 132 -3.92 -10.72 6.29
CA ARG A 132 -4.95 -11.61 6.83
C ARG A 132 -4.68 -12.00 8.28
N GLN A 133 -3.46 -12.43 8.59
CA GLN A 133 -3.05 -12.79 9.95
C GLN A 133 -3.24 -11.62 10.93
N LEU A 134 -2.93 -10.39 10.52
CA LEU A 134 -3.16 -9.19 11.32
C LEU A 134 -4.63 -8.93 11.59
N ALA A 135 -5.49 -9.14 10.60
CA ALA A 135 -6.94 -9.06 10.80
C ALA A 135 -7.42 -10.13 11.78
N GLU A 136 -7.02 -11.38 11.58
CA GLU A 136 -7.38 -12.52 12.46
C GLU A 136 -6.93 -12.28 13.91
N GLU A 137 -5.72 -11.77 14.11
CA GLU A 137 -5.17 -11.43 15.42
C GLU A 137 -5.96 -10.33 16.13
N GLU A 138 -6.31 -9.26 15.42
CA GLU A 138 -7.09 -8.17 16.00
C GLU A 138 -8.53 -8.61 16.30
N ILE A 139 -9.14 -9.39 15.42
CA ILE A 139 -10.48 -9.96 15.63
C ILE A 139 -10.48 -10.79 16.91
N ARG A 140 -9.53 -11.73 17.04
CA ARG A 140 -9.41 -12.59 18.22
C ARG A 140 -9.30 -11.77 19.50
N ARG A 141 -8.40 -10.77 19.54
CA ARG A 141 -8.24 -9.87 20.69
C ARG A 141 -9.53 -9.13 21.06
N ARG A 142 -10.37 -8.79 20.08
CA ARG A 142 -11.65 -8.11 20.33
C ARG A 142 -12.74 -9.03 20.83
N THR A 143 -12.85 -10.22 20.24
CA THR A 143 -13.84 -11.20 20.69
C THR A 143 -13.53 -11.67 22.11
N GLU A 144 -12.25 -11.84 22.46
CA GLU A 144 -11.81 -12.17 23.83
C GLU A 144 -12.20 -11.08 24.84
N ARG A 145 -11.95 -9.80 24.53
CA ARG A 145 -12.36 -8.67 25.40
C ARG A 145 -13.87 -8.57 25.58
N ALA A 146 -14.63 -8.79 24.51
CA ALA A 146 -16.09 -8.75 24.58
C ALA A 146 -16.68 -9.87 25.45
N ALA A 147 -16.02 -11.04 25.50
CA ALA A 147 -16.41 -12.13 26.39
C ALA A 147 -16.16 -11.77 27.87
N ASP A 148 -15.02 -11.15 28.18
CA ASP A 148 -14.69 -10.73 29.54
C ASP A 148 -15.64 -9.63 30.07
N ASP A 149 -16.05 -8.69 29.22
CA ASP A 149 -16.99 -7.62 29.60
C ASP A 149 -18.44 -8.12 29.76
N GLY A 150 -18.80 -9.25 29.14
CA GLY A 150 -20.13 -9.85 29.19
C GLY A 150 -20.45 -10.65 30.46
N GLU A 151 -19.45 -11.11 31.21
CA GLU A 151 -19.64 -11.87 32.46
C GLU A 151 -19.89 -10.98 33.70
N GLY A 152 -19.82 -9.63 33.55
CA GLY A 152 -19.88 -8.68 34.66
C GLY A 152 -21.24 -8.09 35.04
N GLN A 153 -22.33 -8.37 34.31
CA GLN A 153 -23.65 -7.76 34.56
C GLN A 153 -24.68 -8.78 35.07
N HIS A 154 -24.56 -9.14 36.35
CA HIS A 154 -25.70 -9.64 37.11
C HIS A 154 -26.70 -8.47 37.36
N PRO A 155 -28.00 -8.63 37.05
CA PRO A 155 -28.99 -7.62 37.43
C PRO A 155 -29.07 -7.55 38.96
N GLN A 156 -28.65 -6.43 39.55
CA GLN A 156 -28.96 -6.14 40.95
C GLN A 156 -30.49 -6.07 41.08
N ALA A 157 -31.06 -7.01 41.83
CA ALA A 157 -32.45 -6.93 42.24
C ALA A 157 -32.66 -5.64 43.03
N PRO A 158 -33.76 -4.89 42.79
CA PRO A 158 -34.05 -3.68 43.55
C PRO A 158 -34.24 -4.03 45.05
N PRO A 159 -33.80 -3.15 45.96
CA PRO A 159 -33.92 -3.41 47.39
C PRO A 159 -35.40 -3.49 47.81
N PRO A 160 -35.75 -4.39 48.75
CA PRO A 160 -37.11 -4.47 49.26
C PRO A 160 -37.47 -3.21 50.05
N LEU A 161 -38.74 -2.80 49.91
CA LEU A 161 -39.39 -1.69 50.62
C LEU A 161 -39.48 -1.93 52.13
#